data_AF-A0A8X8BKF0-F1
#
_entry.id   AF-A0A8X8BKF0-F1
#
_cell.length_a   1.000
_cell.length_b   1.000
_cell.length_c   1.000
_cell.angle_alpha   90.00
_cell.angle_beta   90.00
_cell.angle_gamma   90.00
#
_symmetry.space_group_name_H-M   'P 1'
#
loop_
_entity.id
_entity.type
_entity.pdbx_description
1 polymer ?
#
loop_
_entity_poly.entity_id
_entity_poly.type
_entity_poly.pdbx_seq_one_letter_code
_entity_poly.pdbx_strand_id
1 'polypeptide(L)'
;MMSRSLKEVVLTLCRLLSHLGIEDVPSPELFRRAKFNRADTTPDFWRLLFSVLKNITPSVTLPSETELDAKVHFVKSALWHSGYGAPELYWLPGDGSEGSRELLLALSWLFHKIDLLELLLLSQARCTAGDETTLDEQCYHSLAHPFCPEENSNDSVMTGQLDKDIRHLQWLQGQLCFQWRILLASQEEMAALLYKASAFGRSSPFSSTKKSDFRVFIRKVMI
;
A
#
# COMPACT_ATOMS: atom_id res chain seq x y z
N MET A 1 25.70 19.60 -6.19
CA MET A 1 24.42 20.34 -6.28
C MET A 1 23.19 19.49 -5.90
N MET A 2 23.24 18.15 -5.92
CA MET A 2 22.11 17.26 -5.56
C MET A 2 21.83 17.05 -4.05
N SER A 3 22.69 17.54 -3.15
CA SER A 3 22.52 17.35 -1.71
C SER A 3 21.51 18.30 -1.05
N ARG A 4 21.25 19.47 -1.66
CA ARG A 4 20.31 20.48 -1.12
C ARG A 4 18.85 20.07 -1.35
N SER A 5 18.52 19.60 -2.56
CA SER A 5 17.17 19.13 -2.90
C SER A 5 16.75 17.92 -2.07
N LEU A 6 17.65 16.96 -1.82
CA LEU A 6 17.32 15.77 -1.03
C LEU A 6 17.00 16.13 0.44
N LYS A 7 17.72 17.08 1.02
CA LYS A 7 17.44 17.55 2.38
C LYS A 7 16.06 18.23 2.45
N GLU A 8 15.72 19.02 1.45
CA GLU A 8 14.41 19.67 1.34
C GLU A 8 13.28 18.66 1.18
N VAL A 9 13.45 17.64 0.33
CA VAL A 9 12.46 16.57 0.13
C VAL A 9 12.22 15.78 1.42
N VAL A 10 13.28 15.37 2.11
CA VAL A 10 13.14 14.65 3.40
C VAL A 10 12.48 15.54 4.43
N LEU A 11 12.83 16.83 4.50
CA LEU A 11 12.17 17.79 5.39
C LEU A 11 10.67 17.93 5.09
N THR A 12 10.28 18.03 3.82
CA THR A 12 8.87 18.10 3.44
C THR A 12 8.14 16.81 3.77
N LEU A 13 8.76 15.65 3.57
CA LEU A 13 8.19 14.36 3.94
C LEU A 13 7.97 14.27 5.46
N CYS A 14 8.96 14.64 6.28
CA CYS A 14 8.80 14.66 7.73
C CYS A 14 7.62 15.56 8.16
N ARG A 15 7.50 16.76 7.57
CA ARG A 15 6.37 17.66 7.87
C ARG A 15 5.02 17.06 7.48
N LEU A 16 4.95 16.40 6.32
CA LEU A 16 3.73 15.74 5.87
C LEU A 16 3.35 14.61 6.84
N LEU A 17 4.28 13.75 7.22
CA LEU A 17 4.01 12.67 8.18
C LEU A 17 3.53 13.19 9.53
N SER A 18 4.14 14.27 10.04
CA SER A 18 3.67 14.92 11.28
C SER A 18 2.26 15.50 11.14
N HIS A 19 1.93 16.07 9.97
CA HIS A 19 0.59 16.61 9.72
C HIS A 19 -0.48 15.51 9.60
N LEU A 20 -0.07 14.31 9.19
CA LEU A 20 -0.90 13.11 9.09
C LEU A 20 -1.06 12.37 10.43
N GLY A 21 -0.57 12.93 11.54
CA GLY A 21 -0.78 12.38 12.89
C GLY A 21 0.19 11.26 13.28
N ILE A 22 1.33 11.13 12.61
CA ILE A 22 2.38 10.18 13.00
C ILE A 22 3.23 10.82 14.11
N GLU A 23 3.25 10.21 15.29
CA GLU A 23 3.92 10.75 16.48
C GLU A 23 5.45 10.57 16.45
N ASP A 24 5.93 9.45 15.89
CA ASP A 24 7.36 9.07 15.90
C ASP A 24 8.08 9.43 14.58
N VAL A 25 8.06 10.69 14.16
CA VAL A 25 8.75 11.11 12.92
C VAL A 25 10.24 11.37 13.16
N PRO A 26 11.16 10.60 12.54
CA PRO A 26 12.60 10.79 12.73
C PRO A 26 13.10 12.07 12.05
N SER A 27 14.14 12.67 12.63
CA SER A 27 14.80 13.86 12.08
C SER A 27 15.41 13.58 10.69
N PRO A 28 15.43 14.56 9.77
CA PRO A 28 16.05 14.42 8.44
C PRO A 28 17.51 13.95 8.45
N GLU A 29 18.26 14.25 9.51
CA GLU A 29 19.64 13.77 9.68
C GLU A 29 19.68 12.25 9.96
N LEU A 30 18.64 11.68 10.59
CA LEU A 30 18.51 10.24 10.80
C LEU A 30 18.25 9.52 9.48
N PHE A 31 17.44 10.07 8.57
CA PHE A 31 17.29 9.52 7.21
C PHE A 31 18.62 9.46 6.45
N ARG A 32 19.43 10.52 6.56
CA ARG A 32 20.76 10.53 5.96
C ARG A 32 21.67 9.46 6.56
N ARG A 33 21.61 9.24 7.88
CA ARG A 33 22.43 8.25 8.60
C ARG A 33 21.95 6.81 8.36
N ALA A 34 20.64 6.58 8.30
CA ALA A 34 20.01 5.30 8.02
C ALA A 34 20.38 4.76 6.63
N LYS A 35 20.55 5.66 5.64
CA LYS A 35 21.11 5.29 4.33
C LYS A 35 22.47 4.58 4.43
N PHE A 36 23.26 4.86 5.47
CA PHE A 36 24.57 4.23 5.73
C PHE A 36 24.51 3.10 6.76
N ASN A 37 23.32 2.58 7.06
CA ASN A 37 23.08 1.49 8.00
C ASN A 37 23.69 1.72 9.39
N ARG A 38 23.47 2.91 9.97
CA ARG A 38 23.94 3.24 11.32
C ARG A 38 22.96 2.71 12.36
N ALA A 39 23.44 1.85 13.26
CA ALA A 39 22.64 1.20 14.31
C ALA A 39 21.92 2.20 15.23
N ASP A 40 22.53 3.36 15.50
CA ASP A 40 21.99 4.42 16.34
C ASP A 40 20.63 4.98 15.86
N THR A 41 20.26 4.72 14.60
CA THR A 41 19.03 5.24 13.98
C THR A 41 17.92 4.21 13.83
N THR A 42 18.26 2.93 13.93
CA THR A 42 17.34 1.82 13.73
C THR A 42 16.08 1.87 14.61
N PRO A 43 16.16 2.11 15.95
CA PRO A 43 14.95 2.07 16.79
C PRO A 43 13.94 3.16 16.41
N ASP A 44 14.39 4.33 15.96
CA ASP A 44 13.50 5.41 15.53
C ASP A 44 12.76 5.04 14.23
N PHE A 45 13.40 4.29 13.33
CA PHE A 45 12.76 3.81 12.11
C PHE A 45 11.74 2.69 12.37
N TRP A 46 12.00 1.80 13.34
CA TRP A 46 11.00 0.82 13.76
C TRP A 46 9.75 1.48 14.36
N ARG A 47 9.94 2.49 15.22
CA ARG A 47 8.82 3.27 15.77
C ARG A 47 8.04 4.03 14.70
N LEU A 48 8.75 4.64 13.74
CA LEU A 48 8.13 5.29 12.59
C LEU A 48 7.24 4.30 11.82
N LEU A 49 7.79 3.14 11.43
CA LEU A 49 7.06 2.16 10.64
C LEU A 49 5.87 1.59 11.42
N PHE A 50 6.05 1.34 12.71
CA PHE A 50 4.97 0.92 13.59
C PHE A 50 3.83 1.94 13.61
N SER A 51 4.14 3.23 13.80
CA SER A 51 3.15 4.30 13.83
C SER A 51 2.45 4.48 12.48
N VAL A 52 3.17 4.35 11.37
CA VAL A 52 2.58 4.34 10.02
C VAL A 52 1.61 3.16 9.86
N LEU A 53 2.05 1.94 10.18
CA LEU A 53 1.28 0.72 10.01
C LEU A 53 0.06 0.67 10.95
N LYS A 54 0.19 1.19 12.18
CA LYS A 54 -0.91 1.39 13.13
C LYS A 54 -2.00 2.28 12.55
N ASN A 55 -1.64 3.40 11.93
CA ASN A 55 -2.60 4.35 11.37
C ASN A 55 -3.37 3.81 10.17
N ILE A 56 -2.75 2.94 9.37
CA ILE A 56 -3.41 2.32 8.21
C ILE A 56 -4.18 1.03 8.56
N THR A 57 -3.93 0.45 9.73
CA THR A 57 -4.52 -0.83 10.14
C THR A 57 -5.47 -0.62 11.33
N PRO A 58 -6.78 -0.38 11.09
CA PRO A 58 -7.71 0.01 12.14
C PRO A 58 -8.11 -1.09 13.14
N SER A 59 -7.66 -2.35 12.97
CA SER A 59 -8.30 -3.50 13.63
C SER A 59 -7.36 -4.46 14.39
N VAL A 60 -6.04 -4.26 14.39
CA VAL A 60 -5.14 -5.18 15.10
C VAL A 60 -5.00 -4.80 16.57
N THR A 61 -5.19 -5.77 17.47
CA THR A 61 -4.89 -5.64 18.90
C THR A 61 -3.43 -5.23 19.05
N LEU A 62 -3.21 -3.96 19.34
CA LEU A 62 -1.87 -3.39 19.35
C LEU A 62 -1.09 -3.93 20.55
N PRO A 63 0.17 -4.37 20.37
CA PRO A 63 1.05 -4.60 21.50
C PRO A 63 1.20 -3.32 22.33
N SER A 64 1.39 -3.50 23.64
CA SER A 64 1.69 -2.39 24.56
C SER A 64 2.79 -1.49 23.98
N GLU A 65 2.56 -0.18 23.97
CA GLU A 65 3.41 0.80 23.28
C GLU A 65 4.86 0.88 23.83
N THR A 66 5.14 0.17 24.92
CA THR A 66 6.37 0.25 25.70
C THR A 66 7.50 -0.66 25.21
N GLU A 67 7.23 -1.79 24.55
CA GLU A 67 8.28 -2.76 24.18
C GLU A 67 8.68 -2.65 22.70
N LEU A 68 9.97 -2.39 22.45
CA LEU A 68 10.50 -2.26 21.08
C LEU A 68 10.40 -3.59 20.32
N ASP A 69 10.68 -4.71 20.96
CA ASP A 69 10.64 -6.04 20.35
C ASP A 69 9.24 -6.38 19.84
N ALA A 70 8.20 -6.03 20.61
CA ALA A 70 6.82 -6.20 20.21
C ALA A 70 6.46 -5.34 18.97
N LYS A 71 6.99 -4.11 18.88
CA LYS A 71 6.86 -3.26 17.70
C LYS A 71 7.58 -3.87 16.49
N VAL A 72 8.77 -4.44 16.66
CA VAL A 72 9.52 -5.10 15.59
C VAL A 72 8.74 -6.29 15.05
N HIS A 73 8.23 -7.16 15.92
CA HIS A 73 7.41 -8.30 15.52
C HIS A 73 6.14 -7.90 14.77
N PHE A 74 5.44 -6.87 15.27
CA PHE A 74 4.26 -6.32 14.59
C PHE A 74 4.62 -5.74 13.22
N VAL A 75 5.69 -4.97 13.11
CA VAL A 75 6.09 -4.35 11.84
C VAL A 75 6.45 -5.43 10.81
N LYS A 76 7.20 -6.45 11.22
CA LYS A 76 7.54 -7.58 10.34
C LYS A 76 6.29 -8.31 9.86
N SER A 77 5.37 -8.64 10.77
CA SER A 77 4.14 -9.34 10.39
C SER A 77 3.27 -8.47 9.48
N ALA A 78 3.03 -7.21 9.81
CA ALA A 78 2.22 -6.31 8.99
C ALA A 78 2.82 -6.08 7.59
N LEU A 79 4.14 -5.93 7.46
CA LEU A 79 4.83 -5.85 6.17
C LEU A 79 4.70 -7.15 5.38
N TRP A 80 4.81 -8.31 6.04
CA TRP A 80 4.62 -9.61 5.38
C TRP A 80 3.22 -9.72 4.78
N HIS A 81 2.19 -9.38 5.56
CA HIS A 81 0.80 -9.39 5.08
C HIS A 81 0.56 -8.35 3.97
N SER A 82 1.27 -7.23 4.00
CA SER A 82 1.24 -6.23 2.92
C SER A 82 1.85 -6.75 1.61
N GLY A 83 2.61 -7.85 1.65
CA GLY A 83 3.29 -8.42 0.47
C GLY A 83 4.73 -7.90 0.28
N TYR A 84 5.36 -7.38 1.33
CA TYR A 84 6.77 -6.97 1.27
C TYR A 84 7.68 -8.22 1.23
N GLY A 85 8.28 -8.49 0.08
CA GLY A 85 9.00 -9.74 -0.17
C GLY A 85 10.52 -9.72 0.05
N ALA A 86 11.09 -8.71 0.74
CA ALA A 86 12.55 -8.63 0.92
C ALA A 86 13.01 -9.47 2.13
N PRO A 87 13.71 -10.60 1.92
CA PRO A 87 14.10 -11.52 3.00
C PRO A 87 15.06 -10.89 4.01
N GLU A 88 15.87 -9.91 3.58
CA GLU A 88 16.87 -9.23 4.41
C GLU A 88 16.25 -8.55 5.63
N LEU A 89 15.01 -8.07 5.52
CA LEU A 89 14.30 -7.45 6.63
C LEU A 89 13.85 -8.48 7.68
N TYR A 90 13.46 -9.68 7.24
CA TYR A 90 12.95 -10.72 8.13
C TYR A 90 14.08 -11.36 8.94
N TRP A 91 15.28 -11.42 8.37
CA TRP A 91 16.50 -11.90 9.03
C TRP A 91 17.09 -10.94 10.07
N LEU A 92 16.59 -9.70 10.17
CA LEU A 92 17.07 -8.76 11.18
C LEU A 92 16.78 -9.27 12.61
N PRO A 93 17.62 -8.93 13.60
CA PRO A 93 17.38 -9.31 15.00
C PRO A 93 16.06 -8.73 15.53
N GLY A 94 15.44 -9.44 16.48
CA GLY A 94 14.21 -9.02 17.15
C GLY A 94 14.38 -7.74 17.98
N ASP A 95 15.61 -7.50 18.46
CA ASP A 95 16.00 -6.37 19.32
C ASP A 95 15.93 -4.99 18.62
N GLY A 96 15.59 -4.96 17.32
CA GLY A 96 15.41 -3.72 16.56
C GLY A 96 16.66 -2.83 16.42
N SER A 97 17.84 -3.38 16.69
CA SER A 97 19.10 -2.62 16.75
C SER A 97 19.77 -2.42 15.38
N GLU A 98 19.45 -3.26 14.40
CA GLU A 98 20.07 -3.26 13.07
C GLU A 98 19.06 -3.18 11.92
N GLY A 99 19.53 -2.75 10.74
CA GLY A 99 18.74 -2.78 9.50
C GLY A 99 18.06 -1.46 9.13
N SER A 100 18.63 -0.31 9.51
CA SER A 100 18.05 1.00 9.19
C SER A 100 17.94 1.28 7.69
N ARG A 101 18.78 0.64 6.86
CA ARG A 101 18.69 0.72 5.41
C ARG A 101 17.50 -0.07 4.85
N GLU A 102 17.30 -1.27 5.35
CA GLU A 102 16.22 -2.19 4.97
C GLU A 102 14.87 -1.62 5.38
N LEU A 103 14.80 -0.95 6.54
CA LEU A 103 13.62 -0.21 6.99
C LEU A 103 13.30 0.98 6.09
N LEU A 104 14.32 1.71 5.63
CA LEU A 104 14.12 2.80 4.69
C LEU A 104 13.61 2.29 3.33
N LEU A 105 14.09 1.13 2.88
CA LEU A 105 13.58 0.47 1.68
C LEU A 105 12.12 0.05 1.86
N ALA A 106 11.77 -0.57 2.98
CA ALA A 106 10.39 -0.93 3.31
C ALA A 106 9.47 0.31 3.32
N LEU A 107 9.90 1.41 3.94
CA LEU A 107 9.16 2.68 3.93
C LEU A 107 8.97 3.21 2.50
N SER A 108 10.03 3.21 1.69
CA SER A 108 9.95 3.66 0.29
C SER A 108 9.00 2.79 -0.55
N TRP A 109 8.98 1.49 -0.28
CA TRP A 109 8.08 0.54 -0.92
C TRP A 109 6.63 0.81 -0.51
N LEU A 110 6.36 1.08 0.78
CA LEU A 110 5.02 1.46 1.25
C LEU A 110 4.50 2.70 0.52
N PHE A 111 5.33 3.74 0.38
CA PHE A 111 4.98 4.93 -0.39
C PHE A 111 4.66 4.64 -1.86
N HIS A 112 5.34 3.67 -2.46
CA HIS A 112 5.20 3.38 -3.88
C HIS A 112 4.09 2.37 -4.20
N LYS A 113 3.82 1.40 -3.32
CA LYS A 113 2.90 0.29 -3.59
C LYS A 113 1.52 0.47 -3.00
N ILE A 114 1.42 1.12 -1.84
CA ILE A 114 0.16 1.22 -1.09
C ILE A 114 -0.45 2.62 -1.23
N ASP A 115 0.16 3.48 -2.04
CA ASP A 115 -0.18 4.91 -2.12
C ASP A 115 -0.36 5.49 -0.71
N LEU A 116 0.62 5.22 0.16
CA LEU A 116 0.54 5.42 1.61
C LEU A 116 -0.03 6.80 2.01
N LEU A 117 0.32 7.83 1.25
CA LEU A 117 -0.18 9.19 1.49
C LEU A 117 -1.69 9.31 1.27
N GLU A 118 -2.23 8.69 0.22
CA GLU A 118 -3.68 8.65 -0.04
C GLU A 118 -4.40 7.92 1.10
N LEU A 119 -3.85 6.79 1.56
CA LEU A 119 -4.44 6.01 2.64
C LEU A 119 -4.43 6.76 3.98
N LEU A 120 -3.33 7.45 4.31
CA LEU A 120 -3.23 8.28 5.52
C LEU A 120 -4.13 9.52 5.44
N LEU A 121 -4.31 10.10 4.25
CA LEU A 121 -5.24 11.21 4.05
C LEU A 121 -6.70 10.73 4.20
N LEU A 122 -7.03 9.55 3.66
CA LEU A 122 -8.35 8.94 3.80
C LEU A 122 -8.65 8.57 5.26
N SER A 123 -7.68 8.02 6.01
CA SER A 123 -7.88 7.71 7.43
C SER A 123 -8.16 8.98 8.24
N GLN A 124 -7.44 10.09 7.97
CA GLN A 124 -7.68 11.37 8.63
C GLN A 124 -9.05 11.96 8.25
N ALA A 125 -9.44 11.89 6.97
CA ALA A 125 -10.75 12.35 6.51
C ALA A 125 -11.91 11.59 7.19
N ARG A 126 -11.77 10.26 7.35
CA ARG A 126 -12.73 9.42 8.09
C ARG A 126 -12.89 9.84 9.55
N CYS A 127 -11.81 10.20 10.23
CA CYS A 127 -11.85 10.73 11.59
C CYS A 127 -12.58 12.10 11.69
N THR A 128 -12.52 12.93 10.64
CA THR A 128 -13.16 14.26 10.63
C THR A 128 -14.61 14.26 10.15
N ALA A 129 -14.98 13.34 9.25
CA ALA A 129 -16.29 13.33 8.63
C ALA A 129 -17.37 12.63 9.47
N GLY A 130 -16.98 11.83 10.49
CA GLY A 130 -17.93 11.01 11.24
C GLY A 130 -18.72 10.02 10.36
N ASP A 131 -18.30 9.86 9.10
CA ASP A 131 -18.96 9.02 8.12
C ASP A 131 -18.55 7.58 8.38
N GLU A 132 -19.46 6.84 9.00
CA GLU A 132 -19.53 5.37 8.97
C GLU A 132 -19.86 4.88 7.55
N THR A 133 -19.17 5.39 6.53
CA THR A 133 -19.16 4.73 5.23
C THR A 133 -18.14 3.61 5.33
N THR A 134 -18.68 2.45 5.66
CA THR A 134 -18.08 1.13 5.52
C THR A 134 -17.64 0.92 4.06
N LEU A 135 -16.52 1.54 3.70
CA LEU A 135 -15.62 0.91 2.72
C LEU A 135 -15.28 -0.44 3.34
N ASP A 136 -15.94 -1.44 2.79
CA ASP A 136 -15.99 -2.84 3.20
C ASP A 136 -14.76 -3.23 4.00
N GLU A 137 -14.96 -3.54 5.28
CA GLU A 137 -13.93 -4.02 6.20
C GLU A 137 -13.14 -5.21 5.62
N GLN A 138 -13.69 -5.86 4.58
CA GLN A 138 -13.09 -6.92 3.79
C GLN A 138 -11.82 -6.52 3.01
N CYS A 139 -11.63 -5.24 2.65
CA CYS A 139 -10.38 -4.79 2.04
C CYS A 139 -9.18 -4.83 3.01
N TYR A 140 -9.45 -4.66 4.31
CA TYR A 140 -8.42 -4.69 5.36
C TYR A 140 -8.33 -6.03 6.08
N HIS A 141 -9.39 -6.85 6.06
CA HIS A 141 -9.41 -8.16 6.70
C HIS A 141 -8.40 -9.16 6.08
N SER A 142 -7.94 -8.91 4.85
CA SER A 142 -6.86 -9.70 4.24
C SER A 142 -5.49 -9.52 4.93
N LEU A 143 -5.36 -8.52 5.82
CA LEU A 143 -4.14 -8.26 6.60
C LEU A 143 -4.23 -8.74 8.06
N ALA A 144 -5.41 -9.19 8.50
CA ALA A 144 -5.72 -9.43 9.91
C ALA A 144 -5.84 -10.91 10.31
N HIS A 145 -5.31 -11.84 9.51
CA HIS A 145 -5.23 -13.24 9.94
C HIS A 145 -3.84 -13.52 10.54
N PRO A 146 -3.72 -13.69 11.87
CA PRO A 146 -2.46 -14.13 12.47
C PRO A 146 -2.27 -15.60 12.11
N PHE A 147 -1.58 -15.87 11.00
CA PHE A 147 -0.97 -17.19 10.80
C PHE A 147 0.38 -17.17 11.52
N CYS A 148 0.35 -17.51 12.81
CA CYS A 148 1.51 -18.08 13.47
C CYS A 148 1.61 -19.53 12.99
N PRO A 149 2.69 -19.96 12.31
CA PRO A 149 2.93 -21.38 12.14
C PRO A 149 3.34 -21.93 13.51
N GLU A 150 2.38 -22.49 14.25
CA GLU A 150 2.70 -23.39 15.35
C GLU A 150 3.33 -24.65 14.75
N GLU A 151 4.62 -24.81 14.99
CA GLU A 151 5.36 -26.03 14.70
C GLU A 151 4.80 -27.17 15.58
N ASN A 152 3.73 -27.85 15.15
CA ASN A 152 3.34 -29.13 15.72
C ASN A 152 2.62 -30.00 14.68
N SER A 153 3.41 -30.89 14.07
CA SER A 153 3.09 -32.25 13.62
C SER A 153 1.67 -32.53 13.11
N ASN A 154 1.54 -32.72 11.78
CA ASN A 154 0.88 -33.87 11.11
C ASN A 154 0.76 -33.61 9.59
N ASP A 155 1.77 -34.06 8.81
CA ASP A 155 1.98 -33.74 7.38
C ASP A 155 0.90 -34.21 6.39
N SER A 156 -0.11 -34.98 6.82
CA SER A 156 -1.15 -35.50 5.91
C SER A 156 -2.44 -34.65 5.86
N VAL A 157 -2.68 -33.77 6.82
CA VAL A 157 -3.92 -32.94 6.89
C VAL A 157 -3.69 -31.56 6.27
N MET A 158 -2.46 -31.04 6.33
CA MET A 158 -2.11 -29.71 5.83
C MET A 158 -2.16 -29.57 4.30
N THR A 159 -1.80 -30.61 3.55
CA THR A 159 -1.83 -30.58 2.09
C THR A 159 -3.25 -30.43 1.55
N GLY A 160 -4.24 -31.05 2.18
CA GLY A 160 -5.65 -30.93 1.79
C GLY A 160 -6.28 -29.57 2.13
N GLN A 161 -5.78 -28.88 3.16
CA GLN A 161 -6.25 -27.55 3.54
C GLN A 161 -5.63 -26.48 2.64
N LEU A 162 -4.32 -26.55 2.41
CA LEU A 162 -3.61 -25.66 1.49
C LEU A 162 -4.20 -25.72 0.06
N ASP A 163 -4.54 -26.91 -0.42
CA ASP A 163 -5.19 -27.09 -1.73
C ASP A 163 -6.58 -26.46 -1.82
N LYS A 164 -7.33 -26.45 -0.72
CA LYS A 164 -8.65 -25.80 -0.65
C LYS A 164 -8.48 -24.28 -0.65
N ASP A 165 -7.50 -23.78 0.08
CA ASP A 165 -7.19 -22.34 0.16
C ASP A 165 -6.69 -21.82 -1.20
N ILE A 166 -5.83 -22.57 -1.88
CA ILE A 166 -5.37 -22.24 -3.25
C ILE A 166 -6.54 -22.20 -4.23
N ARG A 167 -7.42 -23.22 -4.23
CA ARG A 167 -8.61 -23.22 -5.11
C ARG A 167 -9.56 -22.07 -4.79
N HIS A 168 -9.72 -21.72 -3.52
CA HIS A 168 -10.52 -20.59 -3.11
C HIS A 168 -9.94 -19.26 -3.61
N LEU A 169 -8.62 -19.06 -3.49
CA LEU A 169 -7.92 -17.91 -4.04
C LEU A 169 -8.05 -17.81 -5.56
N GLN A 170 -7.91 -18.93 -6.28
CA GLN A 170 -8.12 -18.99 -7.73
C GLN A 170 -9.55 -18.60 -8.12
N TRP A 171 -10.54 -19.04 -7.33
CA TRP A 171 -11.94 -18.67 -7.54
C TRP A 171 -12.18 -17.17 -7.29
N LEU A 172 -11.67 -16.62 -6.18
CA LEU A 172 -11.74 -15.19 -5.87
C LEU A 172 -11.07 -14.34 -6.95
N GLN A 173 -9.90 -14.77 -7.44
CA GLN A 173 -9.21 -14.12 -8.55
C GLN A 173 -10.08 -14.13 -9.82
N GLY A 174 -10.70 -15.26 -10.14
CA GLY A 174 -11.64 -15.36 -11.27
C GLY A 174 -12.82 -14.41 -11.13
N GLN A 175 -13.40 -14.31 -9.94
CA GLN A 175 -14.50 -13.39 -9.65
C GLN A 175 -14.07 -11.92 -9.78
N LEU A 176 -12.92 -11.55 -9.23
CA LEU A 176 -12.33 -10.22 -9.37
C LEU A 176 -12.10 -9.86 -10.84
N CYS A 177 -11.47 -10.75 -11.61
CA CYS A 177 -11.26 -10.54 -13.04
C CYS A 177 -12.59 -10.35 -13.79
N PHE A 178 -13.62 -11.11 -13.42
CA PHE A 178 -14.95 -10.96 -14.02
C PHE A 178 -15.59 -9.61 -13.69
N GLN A 179 -15.56 -9.19 -12.42
CA GLN A 179 -16.08 -7.89 -11.99
C GLN A 179 -15.34 -6.73 -12.67
N TRP A 180 -14.01 -6.82 -12.77
CA TRP A 180 -13.19 -5.85 -13.49
C TRP A 180 -13.57 -5.73 -14.96
N ARG A 181 -13.86 -6.85 -15.64
CA ARG A 181 -14.29 -6.82 -17.05
C ARG A 181 -15.68 -6.21 -17.22
N ILE A 182 -16.61 -6.47 -16.29
CA ILE A 182 -17.92 -5.82 -16.28
C ILE A 182 -17.78 -4.31 -16.10
N LEU A 183 -16.97 -3.89 -15.12
CA LEU A 183 -16.73 -2.47 -14.86
C LEU A 183 -16.06 -1.78 -16.05
N LEU A 184 -15.10 -2.43 -16.69
CA LEU A 184 -14.46 -1.88 -17.89
C LEU A 184 -15.46 -1.73 -19.04
N ALA A 185 -16.30 -2.75 -19.27
CA ALA A 185 -17.32 -2.69 -20.31
C ALA A 185 -18.35 -1.57 -20.06
N SER A 186 -18.77 -1.36 -18.80
CA SER A 186 -19.69 -0.27 -18.47
C SER A 186 -19.05 1.11 -18.65
N GLN A 187 -17.77 1.25 -18.30
CA GLN A 187 -17.00 2.48 -18.55
C GLN A 187 -16.85 2.77 -20.04
N GLU A 188 -16.60 1.75 -20.86
CA GLU A 188 -16.54 1.89 -22.33
C GLU A 188 -17.88 2.30 -22.93
N GLU A 189 -18.99 1.72 -22.45
CA GLU A 189 -20.33 2.09 -22.90
C GLU A 189 -20.66 3.54 -22.52
N MET A 190 -20.36 3.94 -21.28
CA MET A 190 -20.53 5.33 -20.83
C MET A 190 -19.69 6.30 -21.68
N ALA A 191 -18.43 5.98 -21.94
CA ALA A 191 -17.57 6.79 -22.80
C ALA A 191 -18.13 6.90 -24.23
N ALA A 192 -18.67 5.80 -24.78
CA ALA A 192 -19.30 5.79 -26.09
C ALA A 192 -20.57 6.65 -26.15
N LEU A 193 -21.40 6.62 -25.10
CA LEU A 193 -22.60 7.45 -24.99
C LEU A 193 -22.24 8.94 -24.84
N LEU A 194 -21.25 9.27 -24.00
CA LEU A 194 -20.74 10.63 -23.85
C LEU A 194 -20.15 11.17 -25.15
N TYR A 195 -19.42 10.33 -25.90
CA TYR A 195 -18.93 10.69 -27.24
C TYR A 195 -20.08 10.95 -28.21
N LYS A 196 -21.12 10.11 -28.22
CA LYS A 196 -22.32 10.33 -29.06
C LYS A 196 -23.05 11.62 -28.69
N ALA A 197 -23.24 11.90 -27.40
CA ALA A 197 -23.90 13.11 -26.91
C ALA A 197 -23.10 14.38 -27.27
N SER A 198 -21.77 14.36 -27.11
CA SER A 198 -20.90 15.48 -27.48
C SER A 198 -20.79 15.67 -29.00
N ALA A 199 -20.89 14.60 -29.80
CA ALA A 199 -20.97 14.68 -31.25
C ALA A 199 -22.31 15.28 -31.73
N PHE A 200 -23.42 14.94 -31.06
CA PHE A 200 -24.74 15.52 -31.34
C PHE A 200 -24.81 17.01 -30.96
N GLY A 201 -24.12 17.41 -29.89
CA GLY A 201 -23.93 18.82 -29.53
C GLY A 201 -23.04 19.62 -30.50
N ARG A 202 -22.24 18.93 -31.34
CA ARG A 202 -21.38 19.55 -32.37
C ARG A 202 -21.97 19.54 -33.78
N SER A 203 -23.09 18.85 -34.02
CA SER A 203 -23.84 18.95 -35.28
C SER A 203 -24.73 20.19 -35.30
N SER A 204 -24.11 21.36 -35.18
CA SER A 204 -24.59 22.58 -35.86
C SER A 204 -23.91 22.60 -37.25
N PRO A 205 -24.63 22.91 -38.34
CA PRO A 205 -24.16 22.62 -39.68
C PRO A 205 -23.12 23.65 -40.13
N PHE A 206 -21.83 23.36 -40.01
CA PHE A 206 -20.83 24.02 -40.85
C PHE A 206 -19.64 23.12 -41.17
N SER A 207 -19.63 22.69 -42.44
CA SER A 207 -18.51 22.25 -43.30
C SER A 207 -17.36 21.41 -42.73
N SER A 208 -17.30 20.17 -43.24
CA SER A 208 -16.12 19.48 -43.82
C SER A 208 -14.72 19.80 -43.26
N THR A 209 -14.05 18.81 -42.66
CA THR A 209 -12.88 18.15 -43.28
C THR A 209 -12.29 17.02 -42.42
N LYS A 210 -12.01 15.90 -43.11
CA LYS A 210 -10.98 14.86 -42.91
C LYS A 210 -10.91 14.08 -41.57
N LYS A 211 -11.40 12.83 -41.67
CA LYS A 211 -11.08 11.68 -40.80
C LYS A 211 -9.60 11.29 -40.94
N SER A 212 -8.89 11.15 -39.83
CA SER A 212 -7.71 10.28 -39.71
C SER A 212 -7.49 9.82 -38.27
N ASP A 213 -7.73 8.52 -38.07
CA ASP A 213 -7.00 7.58 -37.20
C ASP A 213 -6.78 7.84 -35.70
N PHE A 214 -7.86 7.67 -34.91
CA PHE A 214 -7.75 7.33 -33.49
C PHE A 214 -7.70 5.81 -33.22
N ARG A 215 -8.00 4.98 -34.24
CA ARG A 215 -8.04 3.50 -34.10
C ARG A 215 -6.67 2.83 -34.06
N VAL A 216 -5.59 3.52 -34.44
CA VAL A 216 -4.23 2.97 -34.45
C VAL A 216 -3.54 3.10 -33.09
N PHE A 217 -3.95 4.03 -32.22
CA PHE A 217 -3.26 4.28 -30.95
C PHE A 217 -3.59 3.23 -29.87
N ILE A 218 -4.85 2.79 -29.79
CA ILE A 218 -5.29 1.88 -28.72
C ILE A 218 -4.71 0.46 -28.87
N ARG A 219 -4.34 0.04 -30.08
CA ARG A 219 -3.73 -1.29 -30.30
C ARG A 219 -2.25 -1.39 -29.91
N LYS A 220 -1.57 -0.29 -29.55
CA LYS A 220 -0.12 -0.30 -29.29
C LYS A 220 0.27 -0.24 -27.81
N VAL A 221 -0.69 -0.13 -26.89
CA VAL A 221 -0.45 0.04 -25.44
C VAL A 221 -0.78 -1.23 -24.63
N MET A 222 -1.27 -2.29 -25.26
CA MET A 222 -1.74 -3.49 -24.56
C MET A 222 -1.29 -4.80 -25.23
N ILE A 223 0.02 -4.93 -25.48
CA ILE A 223 0.74 -6.21 -25.59
C ILE A 223 2.05 -6.05 -24.82
#